data_AF-A0A0D6Z7S9-F1
#
_entry.id   AF-A0A0D6Z7S9-F1
#
_cell.length_a   1.000
_cell.length_b   1.000
_cell.length_c   1.000
_cell.angle_alpha   90.00
_cell.angle_beta   90.00
_cell.angle_gamma   90.00
#
_symmetry.space_group_name_H-M   'P 1'
#
loop_
_entity.id
_entity.type
_entity.pdbx_description
1 polymer ?
#
loop_
_entity_poly.entity_id
_entity_poly.type
_entity_poly.pdbx_seq_one_letter_code
_entity_poly.pdbx_strand_id
1 'polypeptide(L)' 'MTNHTPKPDDRSDNVEKLQSMVHHTIANMEDAEAAMNNSSPEDQQRIQEKNERRRESIDAFRAEIKDEAHKQH' A
#
# COMPACT_ATOMS: atom_id res chain seq x y z
N MET A 1 -39.04 -9.63 3.43
CA MET A 1 -38.15 -8.60 4.01
C MET A 1 -36.74 -9.17 4.01
N THR A 2 -35.88 -8.73 3.11
CA THR A 2 -34.47 -9.14 3.11
C THR A 2 -33.76 -8.34 4.20
N ASN A 3 -33.59 -8.96 5.37
CA ASN A 3 -32.72 -8.44 6.42
C ASN A 3 -31.30 -8.36 5.85
N HIS A 4 -30.88 -7.18 5.38
CA HIS A 4 -29.47 -6.85 5.26
C HIS A 4 -28.97 -6.57 6.68
N THR A 5 -28.71 -7.62 7.44
CA THR A 5 -27.90 -7.53 8.65
C THR A 5 -26.52 -7.05 8.17
N PRO A 6 -26.06 -5.83 8.55
CA PRO A 6 -24.70 -5.44 8.26
C PRO A 6 -23.80 -6.51 8.87
N LYS A 7 -22.94 -7.13 8.06
CA LYS A 7 -21.90 -7.99 8.63
C LYS A 7 -21.15 -7.13 9.65
N PRO A 8 -20.79 -7.67 10.84
CA PRO A 8 -19.83 -6.98 11.68
C PRO A 8 -18.64 -6.63 10.79
N ASP A 9 -18.29 -5.34 10.78
CA ASP A 9 -17.20 -4.83 9.94
C ASP A 9 -15.95 -5.62 10.31
N ASP A 10 -15.60 -6.60 9.47
CA ASP A 10 -14.49 -7.48 9.75
C ASP A 10 -13.22 -6.69 9.44
N ARG A 11 -12.75 -5.98 10.47
CA ARG A 11 -11.54 -5.17 10.37
C ARG A 11 -10.31 -6.01 10.03
N SER A 12 -10.40 -7.34 10.07
CA SER A 12 -9.37 -8.27 9.59
C SER A 12 -9.20 -8.19 8.08
N ASP A 13 -10.32 -8.03 7.34
CA ASP A 13 -10.27 -7.85 5.88
C ASP A 13 -9.53 -6.56 5.51
N ASN A 14 -9.64 -5.51 6.33
CA ASN A 14 -8.97 -4.24 6.08
C ASN A 14 -7.46 -4.34 6.32
N VAL A 15 -7.04 -5.01 7.40
CA VAL A 15 -5.63 -5.27 7.68
C VAL A 15 -5.00 -6.09 6.55
N GLU A 16 -5.66 -7.16 6.10
CA GLU A 16 -5.14 -8.01 5.00
C GLU A 16 -5.01 -7.24 3.69
N LYS A 17 -6.03 -6.44 3.33
CA LYS A 17 -5.98 -5.57 2.13
C LYS A 17 -4.85 -4.55 2.21
N LEU A 18 -4.66 -3.88 3.35
CA LEU A 18 -3.59 -2.90 3.52
C LEU A 18 -2.21 -3.56 3.45
N GLN A 19 -2.04 -4.74 4.05
CA GLN A 19 -0.79 -5.51 3.94
C GLN A 19 -0.49 -5.89 2.48
N SER A 20 -1.50 -6.35 1.73
CA SER A 20 -1.37 -6.64 0.30
C SER A 20 -0.99 -5.40 -0.51
N MET A 21 -1.64 -4.26 -0.25
CA MET A 21 -1.31 -2.97 -0.88
C MET A 21 0.13 -2.55 -0.61
N VAL A 22 0.62 -2.71 0.63
CA VAL A 22 2.03 -2.44 0.98
C VAL A 22 2.97 -3.34 0.18
N HIS A 23 2.72 -4.65 0.16
CA HIS A 23 3.54 -5.61 -0.58
C HIS A 23 3.59 -5.28 -2.08
N HIS A 24 2.43 -5.03 -2.71
CA HIS A 24 2.35 -4.64 -4.12
C HIS A 24 3.06 -3.31 -4.39
N THR A 25 2.97 -2.35 -3.47
CA THR A 25 3.64 -1.05 -3.64
C THR A 25 5.16 -1.21 -3.57
N ILE A 26 5.68 -2.03 -2.67
CA ILE A 26 7.11 -2.35 -2.57
C ILE A 26 7.60 -3.05 -3.84
N ALA A 27 6.91 -4.10 -4.30
CA ALA A 27 7.27 -4.78 -5.55
C ALA A 27 7.30 -3.81 -6.75
N ASN A 28 6.31 -2.94 -6.87
CA ASN A 28 6.27 -1.90 -7.90
C ASN A 28 7.38 -0.85 -7.79
N MET A 29 7.94 -0.63 -6.59
CA MET A 29 9.10 0.25 -6.41
C MET A 29 10.37 -0.46 -6.87
N GLU A 30 10.57 -1.71 -6.46
CA GLU A 30 11.72 -2.54 -6.85
C GLU A 30 11.78 -2.74 -8.37
N ASP A 31 10.65 -3.05 -9.01
CA ASP A 31 10.54 -3.17 -10.46
C ASP A 31 10.88 -1.85 -11.17
N ALA A 32 10.44 -0.72 -10.61
CA ALA A 32 10.75 0.60 -11.16
C ALA A 32 12.24 0.95 -10.98
N GLU A 33 12.85 0.61 -9.84
CA GLU A 33 14.29 0.76 -9.61
C GLU A 33 15.12 -0.11 -10.56
N ALA A 34 14.68 -1.33 -10.84
CA ALA A 34 15.33 -2.20 -11.81
C ALA A 34 15.25 -1.61 -13.23
N ALA A 35 14.11 -1.05 -13.62
CA ALA A 35 13.92 -0.38 -14.91
C ALA A 35 14.74 0.92 -15.04
N MET A 36 15.03 1.59 -13.91
CA MET A 36 15.78 2.84 -13.85
C MET A 36 17.16 2.74 -14.51
N ASN A 37 17.83 1.59 -14.39
CA ASN A 37 19.16 1.34 -14.97
C ASN A 37 19.21 1.44 -16.50
N ASN A 38 18.08 1.20 -17.17
CA ASN A 38 17.96 1.26 -18.64
C ASN A 38 17.16 2.48 -19.13
N SER A 39 16.81 3.40 -18.22
CA SER A 39 15.94 4.55 -18.49
C SER A 39 16.74 5.82 -18.79
N SER A 40 16.11 6.79 -19.46
CA SER A 40 16.69 8.12 -19.68
C SER A 40 16.85 8.89 -18.36
N PRO A 41 17.74 9.89 -18.25
CA PRO A 41 17.90 10.68 -17.02
C PRO A 41 16.60 11.35 -16.54
N GLU A 42 15.73 11.76 -17.45
CA GLU A 42 14.41 12.33 -17.12
C GLU A 42 13.48 11.26 -16.52
N ASP A 43 13.43 10.09 -17.14
CA ASP A 43 12.62 8.97 -16.63
C ASP A 43 13.15 8.47 -15.28
N GLN A 44 14.46 8.48 -15.08
CA GLN A 44 15.10 8.17 -13.81
C GLN A 44 14.61 9.10 -12.69
N GLN A 45 14.61 10.42 -12.91
CA GLN A 45 14.08 11.39 -11.94
C GLN A 45 12.60 11.15 -11.64
N ARG A 46 11.79 10.91 -12.69
CA ARG A 46 10.36 10.60 -12.51
C ARG A 46 10.12 9.32 -11.71
N ILE A 47 10.94 8.28 -11.92
CA ILE A 47 10.89 7.03 -11.16
C ILE A 47 11.22 7.30 -9.69
N GLN A 48 12.27 8.07 -9.41
CA GLN A 48 12.66 8.44 -8.04
C GLN A 48 11.55 9.21 -7.31
N GLU A 49 11.01 10.26 -7.91
CA GLU A 49 9.91 11.05 -7.32
C GLU A 49 8.65 10.20 -7.08
N LYS A 50 8.37 9.24 -7.98
CA LYS A 50 7.25 8.31 -7.81
C LYS A 50 7.51 7.34 -6.66
N ASN A 51 8.74 6.85 -6.52
CA ASN A 51 9.13 5.97 -5.43
C ASN A 51 9.15 6.68 -4.09
N GLU A 52 9.52 7.95 -4.04
CA GLU A 52 9.47 8.78 -2.83
C GLU A 52 8.01 8.91 -2.32
N ARG A 53 7.07 9.28 -3.20
CA ARG A 53 5.64 9.33 -2.84
C ARG A 53 5.06 7.97 -2.42
N ARG A 54 5.56 6.88 -3.00
CA ARG A 54 5.17 5.52 -2.60
C ARG A 54 5.67 5.17 -1.20
N ARG A 55 6.86 5.65 -0.79
CA ARG A 55 7.36 5.48 0.60
C ARG A 55 6.43 6.16 1.60
N GLU A 56 6.04 7.41 1.33
CA GLU A 56 5.06 8.12 2.16
C GLU A 56 3.72 7.37 2.25
N SER A 57 3.25 6.82 1.12
CA SER A 57 2.02 6.02 1.08
C SER A 57 2.14 4.73 1.90
N ILE A 58 3.28 4.04 1.82
CA ILE A 58 3.55 2.83 2.62
C ILE A 58 3.57 3.16 4.12
N ASP A 59 4.16 4.28 4.52
CA ASP A 59 4.20 4.67 5.92
C ASP A 59 2.80 5.02 6.44
N ALA A 60 1.96 5.66 5.63
CA ALA A 60 0.54 5.85 5.94
C ALA A 60 -0.20 4.51 6.09
N PHE A 61 -0.02 3.56 5.16
CA PHE A 61 -0.64 2.23 5.25
C PHE A 61 -0.16 1.46 6.49
N ARG A 62 1.12 1.56 6.85
CA ARG A 62 1.67 0.93 8.06
C ARG A 62 1.05 1.50 9.33
N ALA A 63 0.85 2.82 9.38
CA ALA A 63 0.15 3.46 10.49
C ALA A 63 -1.30 2.96 10.59
N GLU A 64 -2.00 2.89 9.45
CA GLU A 64 -3.39 2.41 9.38
C GLU A 64 -3.50 0.93 9.77
N ILE A 65 -2.61 0.06 9.30
CA ILE A 65 -2.55 -1.36 9.72
C ILE A 65 -2.42 -1.47 11.23
N LYS A 66 -1.55 -0.66 11.84
CA LYS A 66 -1.34 -0.68 13.29
C LYS A 66 -2.60 -0.25 14.03
N ASP A 67 -3.24 0.82 13.57
CA ASP A 67 -4.48 1.31 14.18
C ASP A 67 -5.62 0.30 14.04
N GLU A 68 -5.79 -0.31 12.87
CA GLU A 68 -6.82 -1.32 12.64
C GLU A 68 -6.56 -2.61 13.44
N ALA A 69 -5.30 -3.03 13.59
CA ALA A 69 -4.93 -4.16 14.44
C ALA A 69 -5.23 -3.87 15.92
N HIS A 70 -5.03 -2.64 16.39
CA HIS A 70 -5.38 -2.26 17.76
C HIS A 70 -6.90 -2.13 17.98
N LYS A 71 -7.68 -1.82 16.95
CA LYS A 71 -9.15 -1.71 16.99
C LYS A 71 -9.88 -3.08 16.93
N GLN A 72 -9.15 -4.18 16.74
CA GLN A 72 -9.68 -5.55 16.81
C GLN A 72 -9.77 -6.13 18.23
N HIS A 73 -9.32 -5.40 19.25
CA HIS A 73 -9.37 -5.83 20.66
C HIS A 73 -10.62 -5.36 21.40
#